data_AF-A0A9X5GTZ7-F1
#
_entry.id   AF-A0A9X5GTZ7-F1
#
_cell.length_a   1.000
_cell.length_b   1.000
_cell.length_c   1.000
_cell.angle_alpha   90.00
_cell.angle_beta   90.00
_cell.angle_gamma   90.00
#
_symmetry.space_group_name_H-M   'P 1'
#
loop_
_entity.id
_entity.type
_entity.pdbx_description
1 polymer ?
#
loop_
_entity_poly.entity_id
_entity_poly.type
_entity_poly.pdbx_seq_one_letter_code
_entity_poly.pdbx_strand_id
1 'polypeptide(L)'
;DRKMSRFVTADKIESVTAHEVINMNRTDIEILSRYNAEVRGLYNYYSLAGNVSTLNHFSSLMKYSMLKTFGSKYRCQVRKIKERYVKNGEFTVPYTTKAGPKEAIYYHSGFRKQDKPQLGQVDILDIYKKYSKPNSLATRLRSKQCELCGAECGGLVMHQVKRLKDLTGQYEWEILMRKRHRKTLAVCPSCHAEIHNSMKS
;
A
#
# COMPACT_ATOMS: atom_id res chain seq x y z
N ASP A 1 28.52 7.03 6.59
CA ASP A 1 28.06 6.45 5.32
C ASP A 1 27.93 7.49 4.22
N ARG A 2 28.83 7.47 3.22
CA ARG A 2 28.86 8.41 2.06
C ARG A 2 27.79 8.11 1.00
N LYS A 3 27.08 6.97 1.12
CA LYS A 3 26.04 6.55 0.19
C LYS A 3 24.77 7.41 0.30
N MET A 4 24.27 7.63 1.52
CA MET A 4 23.03 8.40 1.72
C MET A 4 23.14 9.86 1.24
N SER A 5 24.29 10.52 1.46
CA SER A 5 24.53 11.87 0.93
C SER A 5 24.56 11.93 -0.60
N ARG A 6 25.06 10.87 -1.27
CA ARG A 6 25.11 10.78 -2.74
C ARG A 6 23.74 10.50 -3.36
N PHE A 7 22.91 9.67 -2.72
CA PHE A 7 21.53 9.42 -3.15
C PHE A 7 20.68 10.71 -3.10
N VAL A 8 20.73 11.46 -1.98
CA VAL A 8 19.98 12.72 -1.83
C VAL A 8 20.38 13.78 -2.85
N THR A 9 21.64 13.80 -3.30
CA THR A 9 22.10 14.74 -4.34
C THR A 9 21.71 14.33 -5.76
N ALA A 10 21.59 13.04 -6.05
CA ALA A 10 21.20 12.54 -7.38
C ALA A 10 19.68 12.68 -7.62
N ASP A 11 18.86 12.51 -6.58
CA ASP A 11 17.39 12.65 -6.64
C ASP A 11 16.89 14.09 -6.87
N LYS A 12 17.79 15.08 -6.84
CA LYS A 12 17.45 16.52 -6.88
C LYS A 12 16.81 16.97 -8.21
N ILE A 13 16.98 16.20 -9.29
CA ILE A 13 16.47 16.51 -10.63
C ILE A 13 15.42 15.49 -11.11
N GLU A 14 15.58 14.19 -10.81
CA GLU A 14 14.64 13.15 -11.27
C GLU A 14 13.33 13.08 -10.45
N SER A 15 13.36 13.40 -9.15
CA SER A 15 12.16 13.32 -8.29
C SER A 15 11.10 14.39 -8.57
N VAL A 16 11.52 15.56 -9.07
CA VAL A 16 10.62 16.70 -9.32
C VAL A 16 9.82 16.50 -10.60
N THR A 17 10.44 16.01 -11.68
CA THR A 17 9.80 15.85 -12.99
C THR A 17 8.92 14.60 -13.09
N ALA A 18 9.33 13.48 -12.49
CA ALA A 18 8.58 12.22 -12.57
C ALA A 18 7.26 12.25 -11.77
N HIS A 19 7.24 12.95 -10.63
CA HIS A 19 6.05 13.04 -9.78
C HIS A 19 4.99 14.00 -10.31
N GLU A 20 5.39 15.03 -11.05
CA GLU A 20 4.47 16.04 -11.58
C GLU A 20 3.51 15.46 -12.63
N VAL A 21 3.95 14.56 -13.50
CA VAL A 21 3.10 14.02 -14.59
C VAL A 21 2.09 12.99 -14.10
N ILE A 22 2.49 12.10 -13.18
CA ILE A 22 1.67 10.94 -12.75
C ILE A 22 0.56 11.33 -11.77
N ASN A 23 0.74 12.43 -11.02
CA ASN A 23 -0.11 12.75 -9.88
C ASN A 23 -1.16 13.85 -10.14
N MET A 24 -1.13 14.55 -11.29
CA MET A 24 -2.11 15.63 -11.60
C MET A 24 -3.57 15.16 -11.60
N ASN A 25 -3.82 13.91 -12.01
CA ASN A 25 -5.17 13.34 -12.10
C ASN A 25 -5.68 12.71 -10.80
N ARG A 26 -4.88 12.72 -9.72
CA ARG A 26 -5.24 12.11 -8.43
C ARG A 26 -5.91 13.09 -7.49
N THR A 27 -6.65 12.59 -6.52
CA THR A 27 -7.25 13.42 -5.46
C THR A 27 -6.16 14.02 -4.55
N ASP A 28 -6.42 15.16 -3.92
CA ASP A 28 -5.42 15.86 -3.08
C ASP A 28 -4.88 14.98 -1.96
N ILE A 29 -5.76 14.19 -1.35
CA ILE A 29 -5.43 13.26 -0.29
C ILE A 29 -4.52 12.14 -0.78
N GLU A 30 -4.71 11.63 -2.00
CA GLU A 30 -3.86 10.59 -2.60
C GLU A 30 -2.47 11.14 -2.92
N ILE A 31 -2.39 12.37 -3.42
CA ILE A 31 -1.11 13.04 -3.69
C ILE A 31 -0.34 13.19 -2.37
N LEU A 32 -0.96 13.77 -1.34
CA LEU A 32 -0.33 13.94 -0.03
C LEU A 32 0.07 12.58 0.59
N SER A 33 -0.80 11.58 0.51
CA SER A 33 -0.56 10.25 1.06
C SER A 33 0.67 9.59 0.42
N ARG A 34 0.83 9.74 -0.90
CA ARG A 34 1.98 9.19 -1.64
C ARG A 34 3.31 9.81 -1.21
N TYR A 35 3.39 11.14 -1.19
CA TYR A 35 4.59 11.86 -0.73
C TYR A 35 4.93 11.51 0.72
N ASN A 36 3.92 11.43 1.58
CA ASN A 36 4.11 11.03 2.97
C ASN A 36 4.60 9.58 3.11
N ALA A 37 4.13 8.66 2.27
CA ALA A 37 4.57 7.27 2.28
C ALA A 37 6.06 7.15 1.88
N GLU A 38 6.50 7.90 0.88
CA GLU A 38 7.90 7.90 0.42
C GLU A 38 8.85 8.44 1.49
N VAL A 39 8.50 9.58 2.11
CA VAL A 39 9.30 10.16 3.20
C VAL A 39 9.39 9.21 4.39
N ARG A 40 8.28 8.57 4.76
CA ARG A 40 8.26 7.58 5.85
C ARG A 40 9.07 6.34 5.51
N GLY A 41 8.92 5.79 4.30
CA GLY A 41 9.67 4.62 3.86
C GLY A 41 11.18 4.87 3.89
N LEU A 42 11.60 6.02 3.37
CA LEU A 42 13.02 6.39 3.38
C LEU A 42 13.54 6.61 4.81
N TYR A 43 12.78 7.28 5.67
CA TYR A 43 13.13 7.44 7.07
C TYR A 43 13.27 6.11 7.77
N ASN A 44 12.31 5.21 7.59
CA ASN A 44 12.34 3.95 8.28
C ASN A 44 13.51 3.07 7.81
N TYR A 45 13.82 3.06 6.52
CA TYR A 45 14.97 2.33 5.96
C TYR A 45 16.29 2.82 6.56
N TYR A 46 16.46 4.14 6.70
CA TYR A 46 17.68 4.74 7.23
C TYR A 46 17.64 5.07 8.73
N SER A 47 16.58 4.67 9.44
CA SER A 47 16.33 5.06 10.84
C SER A 47 17.45 4.68 11.79
N LEU A 48 18.18 3.60 11.50
CA LEU A 48 19.33 3.11 12.28
C LEU A 48 20.66 3.81 11.96
N ALA A 49 20.72 4.54 10.85
CA ALA A 49 21.96 5.13 10.35
C ALA A 49 22.46 6.27 11.27
N GLY A 50 23.77 6.44 11.39
CA GLY A 50 24.35 7.53 12.20
C GLY A 50 24.02 8.94 11.68
N ASN A 51 23.67 9.09 10.39
CA ASN A 51 23.43 10.37 9.73
C ASN A 51 21.97 10.56 9.28
N VAL A 52 21.01 10.11 10.09
CA VAL A 52 19.56 10.26 9.84
C VAL A 52 19.15 11.73 9.68
N SER A 53 19.87 12.66 10.29
CA SER A 53 19.59 14.10 10.21
C SER A 53 19.63 14.66 8.78
N THR A 54 20.36 14.03 7.86
CA THR A 54 20.39 14.40 6.43
C THR A 54 18.99 14.30 5.78
N LEU A 55 18.10 13.46 6.33
CA LEU A 55 16.73 13.31 5.83
C LEU A 55 15.86 14.55 6.05
N ASN A 56 16.21 15.46 6.96
CA ASN A 56 15.51 16.74 7.10
C ASN A 56 15.60 17.55 5.80
N HIS A 57 16.77 17.54 5.15
CA HIS A 57 16.97 18.21 3.87
C HIS A 57 16.15 17.54 2.76
N PHE A 58 16.20 16.20 2.69
CA PHE A 58 15.39 15.42 1.76
C PHE A 58 13.88 15.71 1.90
N SER A 59 13.36 15.68 3.12
CA SER A 59 11.95 15.97 3.37
C SER A 59 11.56 17.38 2.97
N SER A 60 12.47 18.36 3.17
CA SER A 60 12.24 19.73 2.70
C SER A 60 12.15 19.81 1.17
N LEU A 61 12.98 19.07 0.45
CA LEU A 61 12.91 18.95 -1.02
C LEU A 61 11.60 18.28 -1.47
N MET A 62 11.21 17.18 -0.83
CA MET A 62 9.96 16.47 -1.12
C MET A 62 8.73 17.35 -0.88
N LYS A 63 8.74 18.14 0.20
CA LYS A 63 7.68 19.13 0.49
C LYS A 63 7.58 20.17 -0.63
N TYR A 64 8.72 20.66 -1.15
CA TYR A 64 8.73 21.61 -2.25
C TYR A 64 8.21 20.99 -3.57
N SER A 65 8.64 19.77 -3.89
CA SER A 65 8.15 19.00 -5.07
C SER A 65 6.64 18.78 -5.01
N MET A 66 6.11 18.41 -3.83
CA MET A 66 4.67 18.29 -3.61
C MET A 66 3.95 19.62 -3.86
N LEU A 67 4.45 20.73 -3.30
CA LEU A 67 3.85 22.04 -3.51
C LEU A 67 3.83 22.45 -4.99
N LYS A 68 4.88 22.10 -5.74
CA LYS A 68 4.94 22.30 -7.20
C LYS A 68 3.91 21.45 -7.93
N THR A 69 3.73 20.19 -7.53
CA THR A 69 2.68 19.30 -8.05
C THR A 69 1.29 19.91 -7.85
N PHE A 70 0.98 20.41 -6.65
CA PHE A 70 -0.28 21.10 -6.37
C PHE A 70 -0.41 22.40 -7.17
N GLY A 71 0.66 23.17 -7.31
CA GLY A 71 0.70 24.37 -8.14
C GLY A 71 0.32 24.07 -9.59
N SER A 72 0.91 23.02 -10.17
CA SER A 72 0.62 22.56 -11.54
C SER A 72 -0.82 22.06 -11.67
N LYS A 73 -1.31 21.23 -10.73
CA LYS A 73 -2.69 20.71 -10.71
C LYS A 73 -3.73 21.82 -10.72
N TYR A 74 -3.54 22.85 -9.90
CA TYR A 74 -4.46 23.99 -9.77
C TYR A 74 -4.10 25.18 -10.65
N ARG A 75 -3.11 25.03 -11.55
CA ARG A 75 -2.58 26.08 -12.44
C ARG A 75 -2.32 27.39 -11.70
N CYS A 76 -1.67 27.30 -10.55
CA CYS A 76 -1.40 28.45 -9.70
C CYS A 76 0.00 28.40 -9.09
N GLN A 77 0.46 29.55 -8.61
CA GLN A 77 1.76 29.65 -7.96
C GLN A 77 1.76 28.94 -6.61
N VAL A 78 2.93 28.40 -6.22
CA VAL A 78 3.15 27.73 -4.93
C VAL A 78 2.72 28.59 -3.74
N ARG A 79 2.84 29.92 -3.83
CA ARG A 79 2.39 30.85 -2.78
C ARG A 79 0.89 30.70 -2.50
N LYS A 80 0.05 30.67 -3.54
CA LYS A 80 -1.41 30.49 -3.44
C LYS A 80 -1.81 29.11 -2.92
N ILE A 81 -0.97 28.10 -3.13
CA ILE A 81 -1.16 26.77 -2.54
C ILE A 81 -0.87 26.81 -1.05
N LYS A 82 0.25 27.45 -0.63
CA LYS A 82 0.58 27.60 0.79
C LYS A 82 -0.51 28.36 1.54
N GLU A 83 -1.00 29.47 0.98
CA GLU A 83 -2.10 30.25 1.56
C GLU A 83 -3.39 29.43 1.77
N ARG A 84 -3.67 28.44 0.90
CA ARG A 84 -4.89 27.62 0.97
C ARG A 84 -4.78 26.40 1.88
N TYR A 85 -3.63 25.73 1.85
CA TYR A 85 -3.47 24.41 2.48
C TYR A 85 -2.57 24.43 3.73
N VAL A 86 -1.82 25.50 3.99
CA VAL A 86 -1.00 25.58 5.20
C VAL A 86 -1.86 26.10 6.35
N LYS A 87 -2.04 25.29 7.38
CA LYS A 87 -2.69 25.65 8.65
C LYS A 87 -1.68 25.47 9.77
N ASN A 88 -1.52 26.47 10.64
CA ASN A 88 -0.58 26.44 11.77
C ASN A 88 0.88 26.08 11.38
N GLY A 89 1.32 26.48 10.18
CA GLY A 89 2.67 26.18 9.67
C GLY A 89 2.82 24.79 9.03
N GLU A 90 1.81 23.94 9.10
CA GLU A 90 1.81 22.60 8.54
C GLU A 90 0.91 22.50 7.29
N PHE A 91 1.34 21.71 6.31
CA PHE A 91 0.56 21.53 5.09
C PHE A 91 -0.52 20.47 5.35
N THR A 92 -1.78 20.89 5.27
CA THR A 92 -2.95 20.13 5.72
C THR A 92 -3.99 20.06 4.62
N VAL A 93 -4.38 18.84 4.26
CA VAL A 93 -5.40 18.55 3.25
C VAL A 93 -6.66 18.02 3.95
N PRO A 94 -7.80 18.72 3.85
CA PRO A 94 -9.07 18.18 4.32
C PRO A 94 -9.60 17.12 3.35
N TYR A 95 -10.20 16.05 3.88
CA TYR A 95 -10.83 14.99 3.11
C TYR A 95 -12.07 14.45 3.84
N THR A 96 -13.06 14.00 3.09
CA THR A 96 -14.31 13.46 3.66
C THR A 96 -14.21 11.95 3.84
N THR A 97 -14.67 11.47 5.00
CA THR A 97 -14.83 10.03 5.27
C THR A 97 -16.29 9.72 5.59
N LYS A 98 -16.66 8.45 5.55
CA LYS A 98 -18.01 7.99 5.96
C LYS A 98 -18.38 8.39 7.40
N ALA A 99 -17.37 8.64 8.24
CA ALA A 99 -17.53 9.05 9.64
C ALA A 99 -17.44 10.57 9.84
N GLY A 100 -17.24 11.36 8.78
CA GLY A 100 -17.12 12.82 8.83
C GLY A 100 -15.86 13.38 8.16
N PRO A 101 -15.72 14.72 8.14
CA PRO A 101 -14.53 15.39 7.62
C PRO A 101 -13.32 15.11 8.50
N LYS A 102 -12.17 14.84 7.87
CA LYS A 102 -10.88 14.63 8.52
C LYS A 102 -9.82 15.47 7.82
N GLU A 103 -8.71 15.67 8.50
CA GLU A 103 -7.57 16.39 7.96
C GLU A 103 -6.34 15.47 7.92
N ALA A 104 -5.58 15.55 6.84
CA ALA A 104 -4.32 14.85 6.68
C ALA A 104 -3.19 15.86 6.61
N ILE A 105 -2.13 15.62 7.39
CA ILE A 105 -1.00 16.53 7.53
C ILE A 105 0.22 15.93 6.83
N TYR A 106 1.05 16.77 6.21
CA TYR A 106 2.35 16.37 5.71
C TYR A 106 3.27 15.90 6.86
N TYR A 107 4.09 14.88 6.61
CA TYR A 107 4.96 14.29 7.62
C TYR A 107 5.84 15.34 8.34
N HIS A 108 5.73 15.38 9.67
CA HIS A 108 6.40 16.38 10.52
C HIS A 108 7.01 15.78 11.80
N SER A 109 7.02 14.45 11.96
CA SER A 109 7.47 13.75 13.19
C SER A 109 9.00 13.78 13.42
N GLY A 110 9.75 14.53 12.61
CA GLY A 110 11.20 14.64 12.68
C GLY A 110 11.94 13.39 12.18
N PHE A 111 13.25 13.53 12.03
CA PHE A 111 14.16 12.46 11.59
C PHE A 111 15.21 12.24 12.66
N ARG A 112 14.93 11.36 13.62
CA ARG A 112 15.84 11.00 14.72
C ARG A 112 16.34 9.57 14.53
N LYS A 113 17.62 9.34 14.84
CA LYS A 113 18.16 7.98 14.84
C LYS A 113 17.37 7.13 15.84
N GLN A 114 17.00 5.94 15.42
CA GLN A 114 16.46 4.90 16.27
C GLN A 114 17.58 3.92 16.62
N ASP A 115 17.63 3.47 17.87
CA ASP A 115 18.63 2.48 18.31
C ASP A 115 18.11 1.04 18.18
N LYS A 116 16.81 0.88 17.93
CA LYS A 116 16.16 -0.42 17.72
C LYS A 116 15.57 -0.49 16.31
N PRO A 117 15.74 -1.60 15.59
CA PRO A 117 15.07 -1.80 14.30
C PRO A 117 13.56 -1.80 14.52
N GLN A 118 12.80 -1.12 13.66
CA GLN A 118 11.36 -1.31 13.63
C GLN A 118 11.05 -2.72 13.11
N LEU A 119 10.69 -3.64 14.01
CA LEU A 119 10.18 -4.96 13.64
C LEU A 119 8.72 -4.82 13.16
N GLY A 120 8.48 -4.97 11.86
CA GLY A 120 7.13 -4.92 11.25
C GLY A 120 7.16 -4.59 9.76
N GLN A 121 6.00 -4.61 9.08
CA GLN A 121 5.87 -4.16 7.68
C GLN A 121 5.96 -2.62 7.63
N VAL A 122 7.15 -2.14 7.31
CA VAL A 122 7.63 -0.76 7.53
C VAL A 122 7.10 0.27 6.51
N ASP A 123 6.65 -0.19 5.34
CA ASP A 123 6.18 0.65 4.23
C ASP A 123 4.65 0.67 4.08
N ILE A 124 3.94 -0.04 4.95
CA ILE A 124 2.49 -0.26 4.82
C ILE A 124 1.79 0.69 5.79
N LEU A 125 1.12 1.73 5.27
CA LEU A 125 0.16 2.51 6.07
C LEU A 125 -0.79 1.52 6.77
N ASP A 126 -1.20 1.74 8.02
CA ASP A 126 -2.09 0.80 8.72
C ASP A 126 -3.38 0.47 7.93
N ILE A 127 -3.82 1.40 7.07
CA ILE A 127 -4.90 1.21 6.10
C ILE A 127 -4.62 0.03 5.14
N TYR A 128 -3.38 -0.14 4.69
CA TYR A 128 -2.94 -1.21 3.79
C TYR A 128 -2.62 -2.53 4.49
N LYS A 129 -2.39 -2.54 5.82
CA LYS A 129 -2.32 -3.80 6.59
C LYS A 129 -3.62 -4.60 6.47
N LYS A 130 -4.76 -3.91 6.27
CA LYS A 130 -6.06 -4.54 5.98
C LYS A 130 -6.09 -5.30 4.64
N TYR A 131 -5.22 -4.98 3.68
CA TYR A 131 -5.07 -5.73 2.42
C TYR A 131 -3.96 -6.78 2.48
N SER A 132 -2.97 -6.59 3.36
CA SER A 132 -2.00 -7.62 3.79
C SER A 132 -2.67 -8.64 4.72
N LYS A 133 -3.87 -9.13 4.35
CA LYS A 133 -4.49 -10.23 5.08
C LYS A 133 -3.72 -11.50 4.74
N PRO A 134 -3.41 -12.36 5.72
CA PRO A 134 -2.83 -13.68 5.47
C PRO A 134 -3.70 -14.53 4.52
N ASN A 135 -4.97 -14.16 4.36
CA ASN A 135 -5.95 -14.82 3.52
C ASN A 135 -6.07 -14.27 2.08
N SER A 136 -5.12 -13.45 1.60
CA SER A 136 -5.14 -12.96 0.21
C SER A 136 -4.95 -14.11 -0.79
N LEU A 137 -5.51 -13.96 -2.00
CA LEU A 137 -5.34 -14.95 -3.08
C LEU A 137 -3.86 -15.26 -3.34
N ALA A 138 -3.03 -14.22 -3.39
CA ALA A 138 -1.60 -14.34 -3.59
C ALA A 138 -0.93 -15.14 -2.45
N THR A 139 -1.34 -14.95 -1.21
CA THR A 139 -0.80 -15.71 -0.06
C THR A 139 -1.18 -17.19 -0.16
N ARG A 140 -2.42 -17.50 -0.57
CA ARG A 140 -2.93 -18.88 -0.72
C ARG A 140 -2.24 -19.65 -1.86
N LEU A 141 -1.85 -18.96 -2.93
CA LEU A 141 -1.05 -19.59 -3.99
C LEU A 141 0.41 -19.79 -3.56
N ARG A 142 0.97 -18.84 -2.80
CA ARG A 142 2.33 -18.93 -2.26
C ARG A 142 2.50 -20.00 -1.18
N SER A 143 1.44 -20.34 -0.44
CA SER A 143 1.50 -21.40 0.56
C SER A 143 1.69 -22.80 -0.04
N LYS A 144 1.51 -22.96 -1.36
CA LYS A 144 1.66 -24.24 -2.09
C LYS A 144 0.87 -25.39 -1.46
N GLN A 145 -0.16 -25.10 -0.68
CA GLN A 145 -0.95 -26.10 0.02
C GLN A 145 -2.38 -26.13 -0.55
N CYS A 146 -2.84 -27.31 -0.92
CA CYS A 146 -4.22 -27.52 -1.36
C CYS A 146 -5.18 -27.30 -0.20
N GLU A 147 -6.21 -26.46 -0.39
CA GLU A 147 -7.18 -26.16 0.68
C GLU A 147 -8.23 -27.24 0.89
N LEU A 148 -8.33 -28.19 -0.04
CA LEU A 148 -9.25 -29.33 0.05
C LEU A 148 -8.59 -30.53 0.72
N CYS A 149 -7.47 -31.01 0.17
CA CYS A 149 -6.78 -32.20 0.69
C CYS A 149 -5.61 -31.91 1.63
N GLY A 150 -5.18 -30.66 1.78
CA GLY A 150 -4.07 -30.27 2.66
C GLY A 150 -2.66 -30.60 2.15
N ALA A 151 -2.53 -31.25 0.99
CA ALA A 151 -1.24 -31.64 0.41
C ALA A 151 -0.43 -30.43 -0.10
N GLU A 152 0.90 -30.50 0.03
CA GLU A 152 1.80 -29.55 -0.61
C GLU A 152 1.95 -29.90 -2.11
N CYS A 153 1.68 -28.94 -2.98
CA CYS A 153 1.69 -29.10 -4.43
C CYS A 153 2.35 -27.88 -5.10
N GLY A 154 3.25 -28.14 -6.04
CA GLY A 154 3.97 -27.08 -6.77
C GLY A 154 3.10 -26.25 -7.73
N GLY A 155 1.93 -26.76 -8.12
CA GLY A 155 0.97 -26.08 -8.99
C GLY A 155 -0.44 -26.12 -8.42
N LEU A 156 -0.92 -24.98 -7.90
CA LEU A 156 -2.30 -24.81 -7.45
C LEU A 156 -3.13 -24.12 -8.54
N VAL A 157 -4.38 -24.56 -8.69
CA VAL A 157 -5.39 -23.99 -9.56
C VAL A 157 -6.49 -23.37 -8.71
N MET A 158 -6.97 -22.20 -9.12
CA MET A 158 -8.07 -21.52 -8.44
C MET A 158 -9.41 -21.96 -9.01
N HIS A 159 -10.17 -22.72 -8.22
CA HIS A 159 -11.58 -22.98 -8.50
C HIS A 159 -12.44 -21.78 -8.06
N GLN A 160 -13.36 -21.31 -8.90
CA GLN A 160 -14.24 -20.18 -8.60
C GLN A 160 -15.69 -20.46 -8.95
N VAL A 161 -16.60 -20.13 -8.02
CA VAL A 161 -18.05 -20.26 -8.20
C VAL A 161 -18.73 -18.90 -8.35
N LYS A 162 -19.86 -18.84 -9.07
CA LYS A 162 -20.61 -17.59 -9.31
C LYS A 162 -21.18 -17.00 -8.02
N ARG A 163 -21.93 -17.79 -7.23
CA ARG A 163 -22.55 -17.35 -5.98
C ARG A 163 -22.51 -18.47 -4.94
N LEU A 164 -22.22 -18.11 -3.68
CA LEU A 164 -22.16 -19.08 -2.57
C LEU A 164 -23.51 -19.72 -2.24
N LYS A 165 -24.60 -19.01 -2.49
CA LYS A 165 -25.97 -19.49 -2.27
C LYS A 165 -26.39 -20.59 -3.25
N ASP A 166 -25.66 -20.75 -4.35
CA ASP A 166 -25.95 -21.77 -5.36
C ASP A 166 -25.35 -23.13 -4.98
N LEU A 167 -24.54 -23.21 -3.90
CA LEU A 167 -23.92 -24.44 -3.42
C LEU A 167 -24.89 -25.20 -2.52
N THR A 168 -25.18 -26.46 -2.88
CA THR A 168 -26.10 -27.33 -2.12
C THR A 168 -25.46 -27.78 -0.81
N GLY A 169 -24.14 -27.93 -0.77
CA GLY A 169 -23.39 -28.43 0.38
C GLY A 169 -23.34 -29.95 0.45
N GLN A 170 -23.51 -30.63 -0.69
CA GLN A 170 -23.43 -32.08 -0.77
C GLN A 170 -21.98 -32.58 -0.83
N TYR A 171 -21.09 -31.78 -1.44
CA TYR A 171 -19.68 -32.14 -1.59
C TYR A 171 -18.80 -31.40 -0.59
N GLU A 172 -17.71 -32.04 -0.14
CA GLU A 172 -16.75 -31.48 0.81
C GLU A 172 -16.23 -30.10 0.41
N TRP A 173 -15.97 -29.89 -0.88
CA TRP A 173 -15.51 -28.61 -1.42
C TRP A 173 -16.56 -27.51 -1.26
N GLU A 174 -17.85 -27.83 -1.40
CA GLU A 174 -18.96 -26.89 -1.22
C GLU A 174 -19.13 -26.51 0.25
N ILE A 175 -19.08 -27.51 1.14
CA ILE A 175 -19.15 -27.32 2.60
C ILE A 175 -18.02 -26.39 3.05
N LEU A 176 -16.80 -26.63 2.56
CA LEU A 176 -15.63 -25.84 2.89
C LEU A 176 -15.75 -24.39 2.36
N MET A 177 -16.26 -24.19 1.15
CA MET A 177 -16.49 -22.85 0.57
C MET A 177 -17.58 -22.08 1.32
N ARG A 178 -18.67 -22.75 1.73
CA ARG A 178 -19.74 -22.17 2.55
C ARG A 178 -19.22 -21.79 3.94
N LYS A 179 -18.52 -22.70 4.63
CA LYS A 179 -17.93 -22.46 5.95
C LYS A 179 -16.96 -21.29 5.97
N ARG A 180 -16.15 -21.15 4.90
CA ARG A 180 -15.20 -20.03 4.75
C ARG A 180 -15.85 -18.75 4.24
N HIS A 181 -17.10 -18.80 3.78
CA HIS A 181 -17.80 -17.73 3.07
C HIS A 181 -16.98 -17.15 1.90
N ARG A 182 -16.35 -18.03 1.08
CA ARG A 182 -15.47 -17.63 -0.04
C ARG A 182 -15.89 -18.27 -1.34
N LYS A 183 -15.95 -17.46 -2.41
CA LYS A 183 -16.25 -17.90 -3.78
C LYS A 183 -15.08 -18.56 -4.51
N THR A 184 -13.89 -18.61 -3.90
CA THR A 184 -12.69 -19.16 -4.54
C THR A 184 -12.01 -20.18 -3.63
N LEU A 185 -11.50 -21.26 -4.20
CA LEU A 185 -10.80 -22.35 -3.53
C LEU A 185 -9.48 -22.65 -4.26
N ALA A 186 -8.36 -22.70 -3.53
CA ALA A 186 -7.06 -23.05 -4.09
C ALA A 186 -6.87 -24.56 -3.97
N VAL A 187 -6.80 -25.26 -5.10
CA VAL A 187 -6.78 -26.74 -5.14
C VAL A 187 -5.66 -27.24 -6.03
N CYS A 188 -5.17 -28.45 -5.75
CA CYS A 188 -4.29 -29.16 -6.68
C CYS A 188 -5.07 -29.61 -7.94
N PRO A 189 -4.38 -29.97 -9.03
CA PRO A 189 -5.03 -30.36 -10.29
C PRO A 189 -5.95 -31.58 -10.15
N SER A 190 -5.63 -32.54 -9.27
CA SER A 190 -6.47 -33.71 -9.01
C SER A 190 -7.79 -33.32 -8.35
N CYS A 191 -7.75 -32.56 -7.25
CA CYS A 191 -8.96 -32.06 -6.60
C CYS A 191 -9.76 -31.11 -7.52
N HIS A 192 -9.10 -30.36 -8.40
CA HIS A 192 -9.80 -29.54 -9.39
C HIS A 192 -10.59 -30.41 -10.37
N ALA A 193 -10.03 -31.52 -10.84
CA ALA A 193 -10.72 -32.45 -11.73
C ALA A 193 -11.92 -33.12 -11.02
N GLU A 194 -11.78 -33.52 -9.76
CA GLU A 194 -12.87 -34.06 -8.94
C GLU A 194 -14.05 -33.09 -8.82
N ILE A 195 -13.75 -31.80 -8.59
CA ILE A 195 -14.78 -30.75 -8.54
C ILE A 195 -15.53 -30.66 -9.88
N HIS A 196 -14.82 -30.59 -11.00
CA HIS A 196 -15.47 -30.51 -12.32
C HIS A 196 -16.29 -31.75 -12.67
N ASN A 197 -15.86 -32.93 -12.24
CA ASN A 197 -16.62 -34.16 -12.44
C ASN A 197 -17.91 -34.17 -11.59
N SER A 198 -17.83 -33.68 -10.35
CA SER A 198 -18.99 -33.56 -9.45
C SER A 198 -20.05 -32.56 -9.94
N MET A 199 -19.68 -31.62 -10.81
CA MET A 199 -20.59 -30.63 -11.41
C MET A 199 -21.24 -31.11 -12.73
N LYS A 200 -20.70 -32.18 -13.33
CA LYS A 200 -21.23 -32.77 -14.57
C LYS A 200 -22.24 -33.89 -14.31
N SER A 201 -22.35 -34.35 -13.07
CA SER A 201 -23.33 -35.33 -12.60
C SER A 201 -24.56 -34.60 -12.06
#